data_AF-A0A947NTF9-F1
#
_entry.id   AF-A0A947NTF9-F1
#
_cell.length_a   1.000
_cell.length_b   1.000
_cell.length_c   1.000
_cell.angle_alpha   90.00
_cell.angle_beta   90.00
_cell.angle_gamma   90.00
#
_symmetry.space_group_name_H-M   'P 1'
#
loop_
_entity.id
_entity.type
_entity.pdbx_description
1 polymer ?
#
loop_
_entity_poly.entity_id
_entity_poly.type
_entity_poly.pdbx_seq_one_letter_code
_entity_poly.pdbx_strand_id
1 'polypeptide(L)'
;MIRSAFCLLLLLNLLLPGHLSATTRKMITLTVPDSVLSQALDKSLPISVDTESSTLSGAITIVKISNLQIHDQGIACRIALQGNDMHLNTEIGGHVIKLKVGSLQLDLQCNAVLRFDPARQMLYVKPVISDLQASSTTAQGDIDALLLAFLNNREFPVKMKQMEPLIAETSGKTININMNIVGIRTQHGVLQFDILPQIQSTSHSTKKKQKGS
;
A
#
# COMPACT_ATOMS: atom_id res chain seq x y z
N MET A 1 -18.04 57.12 -30.14
CA MET A 1 -17.34 56.64 -28.93
C MET A 1 -18.09 55.58 -28.12
N ILE A 2 -19.28 55.10 -28.56
CA ILE A 2 -20.11 54.16 -27.77
C ILE A 2 -19.80 52.67 -28.03
N ARG A 3 -19.11 52.33 -29.13
CA ARG A 3 -18.78 50.93 -29.49
C ARG A 3 -17.62 50.31 -28.71
N SER A 4 -16.74 51.13 -28.11
CA SER A 4 -15.57 50.64 -27.35
C SER A 4 -15.91 50.20 -25.92
N ALA A 5 -16.99 50.73 -25.35
CA ALA A 5 -17.43 50.37 -24.00
C ALA A 5 -18.05 48.97 -23.92
N PHE A 6 -18.60 48.47 -25.04
CA PHE A 6 -19.29 47.17 -25.07
C PHE A 6 -18.33 45.97 -25.09
N CYS A 7 -17.13 46.12 -25.66
CA CYS A 7 -16.10 45.07 -25.64
C CYS A 7 -15.46 44.89 -24.26
N LEU A 8 -15.36 45.96 -23.47
CA LEU A 8 -14.74 45.89 -22.14
C LEU A 8 -15.65 45.16 -21.13
N LEU A 9 -16.97 45.27 -21.29
CA LEU A 9 -17.94 44.60 -20.40
C LEU A 9 -18.07 43.08 -20.68
N LEU A 10 -17.76 42.63 -21.90
CA LEU A 10 -17.80 41.22 -22.26
C LEU A 10 -16.59 40.44 -21.71
N LEU A 11 -15.42 41.09 -21.63
CA LEU A 11 -14.19 40.49 -21.08
C LEU A 11 -14.24 40.34 -19.55
N LEU A 12 -15.01 41.17 -18.84
CA LEU A 12 -15.09 41.11 -17.38
C LEU A 12 -15.90 39.90 -16.87
N ASN A 13 -16.80 39.34 -17.69
CA ASN A 13 -17.58 38.15 -17.32
C ASN A 13 -16.80 36.82 -17.48
N LEU A 14 -15.64 36.85 -18.14
CA LEU A 14 -14.75 35.67 -18.29
C LEU A 14 -13.80 35.47 -17.11
N LEU A 15 -13.76 36.40 -16.15
CA LEU A 15 -12.90 36.35 -14.97
C LEU A 15 -13.64 35.96 -13.68
N LEU A 16 -14.92 35.59 -13.75
CA LEU A 16 -15.58 35.02 -12.58
C LEU A 16 -15.07 33.58 -12.36
N PRO A 17 -14.39 33.30 -11.24
CA PRO A 17 -14.05 31.93 -10.88
C PRO A 17 -15.36 31.17 -10.70
N GLY A 18 -15.64 30.24 -11.62
CA GLY A 18 -16.70 29.27 -11.45
C GLY A 18 -16.43 28.51 -10.15
N HIS A 19 -17.18 28.82 -9.11
CA HIS A 19 -17.23 28.01 -7.90
C HIS A 19 -17.80 26.65 -8.30
N LEU A 20 -16.91 25.74 -8.68
CA LEU A 20 -17.19 24.32 -8.75
C LEU A 20 -17.66 23.93 -7.35
N SER A 21 -18.98 23.80 -7.17
CA SER A 21 -19.56 23.17 -6.00
C SER A 21 -18.98 21.77 -5.90
N ALA A 22 -17.98 21.62 -5.04
CA ALA A 22 -17.43 20.33 -4.67
C ALA A 22 -18.56 19.57 -3.98
N THR A 23 -19.21 18.66 -4.70
CA THR A 23 -20.12 17.67 -4.12
C THR A 23 -19.30 16.86 -3.12
N THR A 24 -19.38 17.21 -1.84
CA THR A 24 -18.78 16.46 -0.74
C THR A 24 -19.46 15.12 -0.64
N ARG A 25 -18.96 14.12 -1.39
CA ARG A 25 -19.33 12.72 -1.18
C ARG A 25 -18.85 12.34 0.23
N LYS A 26 -19.79 11.87 1.05
CA LYS A 26 -19.49 11.40 2.41
C LYS A 26 -18.64 10.12 2.30
N MET A 27 -17.44 10.16 2.87
CA MET A 27 -16.55 9.00 2.94
C MET A 27 -16.96 8.10 4.11
N ILE A 28 -16.75 6.80 3.94
CA ILE A 28 -16.77 5.80 5.01
C ILE A 28 -15.33 5.65 5.50
N THR A 29 -15.15 5.54 6.82
CA THR A 29 -13.85 5.28 7.42
C THR A 29 -13.84 3.90 8.04
N LEU A 30 -12.87 3.07 7.66
CA LEU A 30 -12.59 1.79 8.30
C LEU A 30 -11.25 1.89 9.03
N THR A 31 -11.24 1.59 10.32
CA THR A 31 -10.02 1.60 11.15
C THR A 31 -9.64 0.18 11.52
N VAL A 32 -8.39 -0.19 11.29
CA VAL A 32 -7.82 -1.49 11.66
C VAL A 32 -6.79 -1.27 12.76
N PRO A 33 -7.04 -1.75 14.00
CA PRO A 33 -6.05 -1.66 15.09
C PRO A 33 -4.77 -2.43 14.79
N ASP A 34 -3.66 -1.97 15.35
CA ASP A 34 -2.35 -2.62 15.28
C ASP A 34 -2.37 -4.10 15.72
N SER A 35 -3.16 -4.44 16.73
CA SER A 35 -3.35 -5.81 17.23
C SER A 35 -4.03 -6.73 16.21
N VAL A 36 -4.96 -6.20 15.40
CA VAL A 36 -5.59 -6.96 14.30
C VAL A 36 -4.61 -7.13 13.16
N LEU A 37 -3.87 -6.07 12.82
CA LEU A 37 -2.84 -6.13 11.79
C LEU A 37 -1.72 -7.12 12.15
N SER A 38 -1.29 -7.13 13.41
CA SER A 38 -0.28 -8.06 13.94
C SER A 38 -0.72 -9.51 13.80
N GLN A 39 -1.96 -9.82 14.21
CA GLN A 39 -2.52 -11.16 14.04
C GLN A 39 -2.62 -11.57 12.57
N ALA A 40 -3.03 -10.66 11.69
CA ALA A 40 -3.08 -10.93 10.26
C ALA A 40 -1.69 -11.22 9.69
N LEU A 41 -0.67 -10.46 10.09
CA LEU A 41 0.71 -10.67 9.67
C LEU A 41 1.24 -12.01 10.18
N ASP A 42 1.02 -12.36 11.44
CA ASP A 42 1.43 -13.65 12.02
C ASP A 42 0.86 -14.84 11.24
N LYS A 43 -0.38 -14.73 10.73
CA LYS A 43 -1.01 -15.76 9.90
C LYS A 43 -0.52 -15.79 8.45
N SER A 44 0.11 -14.71 7.99
CA SER A 44 0.65 -14.61 6.62
C SER A 44 2.10 -15.05 6.49
N LEU A 45 2.80 -15.20 7.61
CA LEU A 45 4.20 -15.63 7.64
C LEU A 45 4.32 -17.16 7.42
N PRO A 46 5.42 -17.63 6.82
CA PRO A 46 6.55 -16.84 6.29
C PRO A 46 6.27 -16.16 4.95
N ILE A 47 6.92 -15.02 4.68
CA ILE A 47 6.77 -14.26 3.43
C ILE A 47 8.10 -14.22 2.67
N SER A 48 8.11 -14.71 1.43
CA SER A 48 9.26 -14.61 0.55
C SER A 48 9.44 -13.19 0.03
N VAL A 49 10.67 -12.68 0.13
CA VAL A 49 11.10 -11.41 -0.45
C VAL A 49 11.77 -11.71 -1.78
N ASP A 50 11.22 -11.16 -2.85
CA ASP A 50 11.79 -11.29 -4.17
C ASP A 50 13.16 -10.56 -4.25
N THR A 51 14.21 -11.25 -4.67
CA THR A 51 15.62 -10.81 -4.61
C THR A 51 16.19 -10.44 -5.97
N GLU A 52 15.42 -9.77 -6.82
CA GLU A 52 15.89 -9.25 -8.11
C GLU A 52 16.99 -8.18 -7.93
N SER A 53 18.23 -8.62 -7.73
CA SER A 53 19.43 -7.80 -7.66
C SER A 53 20.55 -8.44 -8.48
N SER A 54 21.31 -7.61 -9.19
CA SER A 54 22.51 -8.07 -9.89
C SER A 54 23.65 -8.43 -8.93
N THR A 55 23.68 -7.84 -7.74
CA THR A 55 24.76 -7.97 -6.75
C THR A 55 24.51 -9.07 -5.73
N LEU A 56 23.24 -9.40 -5.45
CA LEU A 56 22.87 -10.37 -4.42
C LEU A 56 21.84 -11.34 -4.98
N SER A 57 22.07 -12.64 -4.79
CA SER A 57 21.12 -13.69 -5.17
C SER A 57 20.94 -14.70 -4.04
N GLY A 58 19.85 -15.46 -4.08
CA GLY A 58 19.42 -16.36 -3.00
C GLY A 58 17.97 -16.09 -2.60
N ALA A 59 17.44 -16.87 -1.66
CA ALA A 59 16.09 -16.69 -1.15
C ALA A 59 16.12 -15.95 0.18
N ILE A 60 15.43 -14.80 0.27
CA ILE A 60 15.22 -14.09 1.53
C ILE A 60 13.78 -14.28 1.95
N THR A 61 13.57 -14.63 3.21
CA THR A 61 12.25 -14.87 3.78
C THR A 61 12.09 -14.11 5.08
N ILE A 62 10.98 -13.38 5.23
CA ILE A 62 10.55 -12.84 6.52
C ILE A 62 9.90 -13.98 7.28
N VAL A 63 10.51 -14.39 8.39
CA VAL A 63 10.03 -15.52 9.21
C VAL A 63 9.31 -15.06 10.47
N LYS A 64 9.53 -13.81 10.89
CA LYS A 64 8.85 -13.22 12.04
C LYS A 64 8.68 -11.72 11.86
N ILE A 65 7.54 -11.20 12.30
CA ILE A 65 7.30 -9.77 12.52
C ILE A 65 6.77 -9.65 13.95
N SER A 66 7.33 -8.75 14.74
CA SER A 66 6.94 -8.59 16.15
C SER A 66 7.02 -7.13 16.59
N ASN A 67 6.41 -6.81 17.73
CA ASN A 67 6.35 -5.46 18.29
C ASN A 67 5.85 -4.43 17.25
N LEU A 68 4.83 -4.78 16.48
CA LEU A 68 4.23 -3.88 15.50
C LEU A 68 3.51 -2.76 16.24
N GLN A 69 3.85 -1.52 15.88
CA GLN A 69 3.24 -0.30 16.42
C GLN A 69 2.94 0.64 15.26
N ILE A 70 1.71 1.16 15.22
CA ILE A 70 1.31 2.13 14.20
C ILE A 70 1.40 3.54 14.80
N HIS A 71 2.05 4.45 14.08
CA HIS A 71 2.19 5.85 14.44
C HIS A 71 1.78 6.74 13.27
N ASP A 72 1.63 8.04 13.50
CA ASP A 72 1.08 8.97 12.50
C ASP A 72 1.87 9.05 11.18
N GLN A 73 3.11 8.53 11.15
CA GLN A 73 3.99 8.58 9.98
C GLN A 73 4.40 7.21 9.44
N GLY A 74 3.94 6.10 10.05
CA GLY A 74 4.28 4.78 9.57
C GLY A 74 4.05 3.67 10.58
N ILE A 75 4.78 2.57 10.39
CA ILE A 75 4.73 1.38 11.22
C ILE A 75 6.13 1.11 11.77
N ALA A 76 6.29 1.00 13.08
CA ALA A 76 7.50 0.48 13.70
C ALA A 76 7.31 -1.01 13.98
N CYS A 77 8.34 -1.83 13.73
CA CYS A 77 8.32 -3.26 14.07
C CYS A 77 9.73 -3.83 14.21
N ARG A 78 9.82 -5.07 14.71
CA ARG A 78 11.00 -5.93 14.60
C ARG A 78 10.74 -7.04 13.61
N ILE A 79 11.66 -7.25 12.69
CA ILE A 79 11.57 -8.29 11.66
C ILE A 79 12.70 -9.29 11.85
N ALA A 80 12.38 -10.59 11.76
CA ALA A 80 13.38 -11.63 11.62
C ALA A 80 13.41 -12.13 10.18
N LEU A 81 14.58 -12.09 9.57
CA LEU A 81 14.85 -12.50 8.21
C LEU A 81 15.70 -13.76 8.22
N GLN A 82 15.44 -14.64 7.25
CA GLN A 82 16.27 -15.78 6.95
C GLN A 82 16.66 -15.73 5.47
N GLY A 83 17.97 -15.78 5.20
CA GLY A 83 18.51 -15.97 3.86
C GLY A 83 18.98 -17.41 3.66
N ASN A 84 18.69 -18.00 2.51
CA ASN A 84 19.16 -19.33 2.12
C ASN A 84 19.82 -19.29 0.74
N ASP A 85 20.88 -20.08 0.59
CA ASP A 85 21.69 -20.16 -0.65
C ASP A 85 22.07 -18.77 -1.18
N MET A 86 22.54 -17.92 -0.28
CA MET A 86 22.93 -16.56 -0.60
C MET A 86 24.26 -16.55 -1.35
N HIS A 87 24.31 -15.75 -2.41
CA HIS A 87 25.52 -15.49 -3.19
C HIS A 87 25.70 -14.00 -3.46
N LEU A 88 26.92 -13.52 -3.28
CA LEU A 88 27.34 -12.18 -3.66
C LEU A 88 27.99 -12.24 -5.04
N ASN A 89 27.46 -11.47 -5.98
CA ASN A 89 28.03 -11.32 -7.31
C ASN A 89 28.87 -10.04 -7.33
N THR A 90 30.17 -10.19 -7.57
CA THR A 90 31.12 -9.06 -7.69
C THR A 90 31.82 -9.12 -9.04
N GLU A 91 32.19 -7.97 -9.60
CA GLU A 91 32.95 -7.92 -10.86
C GLU A 91 34.41 -7.53 -10.57
N ILE A 92 35.35 -8.38 -10.99
CA ILE A 92 36.78 -8.12 -10.86
C ILE A 92 37.43 -8.35 -12.23
N GLY A 93 38.01 -7.30 -12.82
CA GLY A 93 38.70 -7.39 -14.10
C GLY A 93 37.80 -7.82 -15.27
N GLY A 94 36.53 -7.44 -15.28
CA GLY A 94 35.56 -7.83 -16.33
C GLY A 94 34.96 -9.23 -16.14
N HIS A 95 35.27 -9.91 -15.03
CA HIS A 95 34.74 -11.23 -14.70
C HIS A 95 33.82 -11.16 -13.49
N VAL A 96 32.64 -11.77 -13.60
CA VAL A 96 31.70 -11.91 -12.48
C VAL A 96 32.14 -13.09 -11.60
N ILE A 97 32.45 -12.80 -10.35
CA ILE A 97 32.76 -13.78 -9.31
C ILE A 97 31.53 -13.93 -8.41
N LYS A 98 31.07 -15.18 -8.26
CA LYS A 98 29.99 -15.55 -7.34
C LYS A 98 30.57 -16.09 -6.05
N LEU A 99 30.51 -15.30 -4.98
CA LEU A 99 30.95 -15.68 -3.65
C LEU A 99 29.77 -16.34 -2.92
N LYS A 100 29.93 -17.60 -2.51
CA LYS A 100 28.92 -18.32 -1.72
C LYS A 100 28.94 -17.82 -0.28
N VAL A 101 27.84 -17.20 0.15
CA VAL A 101 27.61 -16.75 1.51
C VAL A 101 26.96 -17.85 2.35
N GLY A 102 26.05 -18.63 1.75
CA GLY A 102 25.34 -19.70 2.44
C GLY A 102 24.03 -19.23 3.06
N SER A 103 23.80 -19.53 4.34
CA SER A 103 22.57 -19.15 5.05
C SER A 103 22.86 -18.02 6.03
N LEU A 104 21.87 -17.15 6.23
CA LEU A 104 21.97 -16.05 7.19
C LEU A 104 20.67 -15.86 7.97
N GLN A 105 20.78 -15.27 9.15
CA GLN A 105 19.64 -14.89 9.98
C GLN A 105 19.87 -13.49 10.52
N LEU A 106 18.89 -12.59 10.37
CA LEU A 106 18.94 -11.22 10.88
C LEU A 106 17.71 -10.94 11.72
N ASP A 107 17.89 -10.19 12.82
CA ASP A 107 16.80 -9.60 13.60
C ASP A 107 17.01 -8.10 13.62
N LEU A 108 16.10 -7.36 12.98
CA LEU A 108 16.25 -5.94 12.69
C LEU A 108 15.07 -5.15 13.24
N GLN A 109 15.36 -3.98 13.80
CA GLN A 109 14.33 -2.97 14.05
C GLN A 109 14.11 -2.15 12.78
N CYS A 110 12.85 -2.01 12.38
CA CYS A 110 12.46 -1.38 11.13
C CYS A 110 11.33 -0.38 11.36
N ASN A 111 11.42 0.77 10.72
CA ASN A 111 10.30 1.69 10.53
C ASN A 111 9.86 1.63 9.08
N ALA A 112 8.58 1.44 8.80
CA ALA A 112 8.05 1.38 7.45
C ALA A 112 7.18 2.60 7.16
N VAL A 113 7.45 3.26 6.03
CA VAL A 113 6.61 4.33 5.49
C VAL A 113 5.62 3.71 4.51
N LEU A 114 4.37 4.17 4.57
CA LEU A 114 3.29 3.69 3.71
C LEU A 114 2.94 4.73 2.66
N ARG A 115 2.71 4.28 1.43
CA ARG A 115 2.24 5.11 0.32
C ARG A 115 1.15 4.37 -0.44
N PHE A 116 -0.06 4.93 -0.51
CA PHE A 116 -1.16 4.32 -1.26
C PHE A 116 -1.32 4.98 -2.63
N ASP A 117 -1.41 4.15 -3.66
CA ASP A 117 -1.81 4.55 -5.01
C ASP A 117 -3.27 4.13 -5.26
N PRO A 118 -4.23 5.06 -5.22
CA PRO A 118 -5.65 4.75 -5.41
C PRO A 118 -5.97 4.36 -6.86
N ALA A 119 -5.20 4.81 -7.85
CA ALA A 119 -5.45 4.43 -9.25
C ALA A 119 -5.05 2.97 -9.50
N ARG A 120 -3.94 2.53 -8.90
CA ARG A 120 -3.45 1.15 -9.00
C ARG A 120 -4.03 0.20 -7.96
N GLN A 121 -4.75 0.73 -6.95
CA GLN A 121 -5.17 0.00 -5.76
C GLN A 121 -3.99 -0.76 -5.13
N MET A 122 -2.88 -0.06 -4.94
CA MET A 122 -1.62 -0.64 -4.48
C MET A 122 -1.11 0.13 -3.28
N LEU A 123 -0.86 -0.58 -2.18
CA LEU A 123 -0.19 -0.05 -1.00
C LEU A 123 1.30 -0.38 -1.12
N TYR A 124 2.14 0.64 -1.17
CA TYR A 124 3.58 0.49 -1.13
C TYR A 124 4.06 0.59 0.31
N VAL A 125 4.83 -0.40 0.75
CA VAL A 125 5.50 -0.43 2.05
C VAL A 125 6.98 -0.21 1.80
N LYS A 126 7.56 0.84 2.38
CA LYS A 126 9.00 1.11 2.29
C LYS A 126 9.64 0.96 3.67
N PRO A 127 10.39 -0.12 3.94
CA PRO A 127 11.12 -0.25 5.19
C PRO A 127 12.30 0.72 5.24
N VAL A 128 12.62 1.15 6.46
CA VAL A 128 13.72 2.03 6.83
C VAL A 128 14.32 1.43 8.10
N ILE A 129 15.39 0.69 7.92
CA ILE A 129 16.18 0.07 8.98
C ILE A 129 17.27 1.07 9.35
N SER A 130 17.25 1.52 10.59
CA SER A 130 18.10 2.62 11.07
C SER A 130 19.28 2.13 11.91
N ASP A 131 19.24 0.89 12.40
CA ASP A 131 20.19 0.40 13.38
C ASP A 131 20.53 -1.07 13.11
N LEU A 132 21.78 -1.30 12.71
CA LEU A 132 22.45 -2.58 12.92
C LEU A 132 23.39 -2.34 14.08
N GLN A 133 23.25 -3.10 15.16
CA GLN A 133 24.38 -3.27 16.05
C GLN A 133 25.46 -4.00 15.26
N ALA A 134 26.36 -3.22 14.66
CA ALA A 134 27.48 -3.65 13.85
C ALA A 134 28.43 -4.50 14.71
N SER A 135 28.06 -5.76 14.91
CA SER A 135 28.88 -6.74 15.59
C SER A 135 29.70 -7.46 14.53
N SER A 136 30.79 -6.81 14.10
CA SER A 136 32.07 -7.40 13.70
C SER A 136 32.68 -6.75 12.45
N THR A 137 33.99 -6.50 12.51
CA THR A 137 34.87 -6.09 11.40
C THR A 137 35.17 -7.25 10.44
N THR A 138 34.18 -8.10 10.16
CA THR A 138 34.34 -9.32 9.36
C THR A 138 33.57 -9.23 8.05
N ALA A 139 33.83 -10.14 7.11
CA ALA A 139 33.09 -10.27 5.85
C ALA A 139 31.56 -10.40 6.04
N GLN A 140 31.10 -10.79 7.23
CA GLN A 140 29.68 -10.80 7.57
C GLN A 140 29.08 -9.38 7.63
N GLY A 141 29.83 -8.40 8.14
CA GLY A 141 29.37 -7.01 8.22
C GLY A 141 29.10 -6.38 6.85
N ASP A 142 29.88 -6.76 5.82
CA ASP A 142 29.67 -6.28 4.45
C ASP A 142 28.38 -6.83 3.84
N ILE A 143 28.03 -8.09 4.15
CA ILE A 143 26.81 -8.74 3.68
C ILE A 143 25.58 -8.14 4.36
N ASP A 144 25.67 -7.91 5.67
CA ASP A 144 24.61 -7.27 6.43
C ASP A 144 24.34 -5.86 5.89
N ALA A 145 25.39 -5.09 5.60
CA ALA A 145 25.28 -3.76 5.00
C ALA A 145 24.62 -3.79 3.60
N LEU A 146 24.96 -4.78 2.77
CA LEU A 146 24.35 -4.93 1.45
C LEU A 146 22.85 -5.29 1.55
N LEU A 147 22.48 -6.17 2.48
CA LEU A 147 21.09 -6.53 2.73
C LEU A 147 20.28 -5.34 3.23
N LEU A 148 20.86 -4.51 4.10
CA LEU A 148 20.23 -3.26 4.50
C LEU A 148 20.00 -2.34 3.30
N ALA A 149 21.02 -2.15 2.47
CA ALA A 149 20.92 -1.31 1.28
C ALA A 149 19.84 -1.83 0.33
N PHE A 150 19.70 -3.15 0.22
CA PHE A 150 18.65 -3.80 -0.56
C PHE A 150 17.25 -3.53 -0.01
N LEU A 151 17.05 -3.63 1.31
CA LEU A 151 15.75 -3.40 1.95
C LEU A 151 15.36 -1.91 1.94
N ASN A 152 16.26 -1.01 2.34
CA ASN A 152 15.97 0.42 2.53
C ASN A 152 15.67 1.17 1.21
N ASN A 153 16.18 0.68 0.08
CA ASN A 153 16.03 1.33 -1.22
C ASN A 153 14.84 0.81 -2.03
N ARG A 154 14.00 -0.05 -1.44
CA ARG A 154 12.94 -0.73 -2.17
C ARG A 154 11.56 -0.51 -1.56
N GLU A 155 10.57 -0.33 -2.44
CA GLU A 155 9.17 -0.39 -2.07
C GLU A 155 8.63 -1.80 -2.33
N PHE A 156 7.85 -2.31 -1.39
CA PHE A 156 7.17 -3.59 -1.47
C PHE A 156 5.70 -3.35 -1.80
N PRO A 157 5.25 -3.67 -3.02
CA PRO A 157 3.87 -3.45 -3.41
C PRO A 157 2.95 -4.53 -2.82
N VAL A 158 1.90 -4.09 -2.13
CA VAL A 158 0.80 -4.92 -1.65
C VAL A 158 -0.43 -4.57 -2.48
N LYS A 159 -0.90 -5.53 -3.28
CA LYS A 159 -2.10 -5.36 -4.09
C LYS A 159 -3.32 -5.40 -3.19
N MET A 160 -4.11 -4.33 -3.20
CA MET A 160 -5.36 -4.28 -2.47
C MET A 160 -6.45 -4.96 -3.31
N LYS A 161 -7.08 -5.99 -2.74
CA LYS A 161 -8.27 -6.58 -3.37
C LYS A 161 -9.42 -5.59 -3.24
N GLN A 162 -10.21 -5.46 -4.30
CA GLN A 162 -11.45 -4.69 -4.24
C GLN A 162 -12.37 -5.28 -3.17
N MET A 163 -12.97 -4.41 -2.36
CA MET A 163 -13.90 -4.82 -1.32
C MET A 163 -15.18 -5.36 -1.96
N GLU A 164 -15.75 -6.40 -1.34
CA GLU A 164 -17.03 -6.93 -1.79
C GLU A 164 -18.13 -5.88 -1.56
N PRO A 165 -19.04 -5.66 -2.53
CA PRO A 165 -20.13 -4.71 -2.37
C PRO A 165 -21.05 -5.09 -1.21
N LEU A 166 -21.60 -4.09 -0.51
CA LEU A 166 -22.71 -4.34 0.40
C LEU A 166 -24.00 -4.40 -0.40
N ILE A 167 -24.72 -5.51 -0.27
CA ILE A 167 -25.98 -5.76 -0.97
C ILE A 167 -27.11 -5.69 0.05
N ALA A 168 -28.11 -4.85 -0.21
CA ALA A 168 -29.31 -4.73 0.61
C ALA A 168 -30.56 -4.81 -0.26
N GLU A 169 -31.63 -5.38 0.28
CA GLU A 169 -32.92 -5.50 -0.39
C GLU A 169 -33.99 -4.70 0.34
N THR A 170 -34.82 -3.98 -0.41
CA THR A 170 -35.95 -3.21 0.13
C THR A 170 -37.08 -3.15 -0.88
N SER A 171 -38.33 -3.38 -0.46
CA SER A 171 -39.58 -3.23 -1.22
C SER A 171 -39.47 -3.34 -2.76
N GLY A 172 -38.90 -4.45 -3.26
CA GLY A 172 -38.76 -4.73 -4.69
C GLY A 172 -37.55 -4.11 -5.41
N LYS A 173 -36.56 -3.62 -4.65
CA LYS A 173 -35.30 -3.08 -5.15
C LYS A 173 -34.11 -3.76 -4.48
N THR A 174 -33.06 -4.00 -5.25
CA THR A 174 -31.73 -4.34 -4.75
C THR A 174 -30.88 -3.07 -4.77
N ILE A 175 -30.20 -2.80 -3.66
CA ILE A 175 -29.25 -1.70 -3.50
C ILE A 175 -27.86 -2.32 -3.43
N ASN A 176 -26.99 -1.96 -4.37
CA ASN A 176 -25.58 -2.34 -4.39
C ASN A 176 -24.74 -1.14 -3.99
N ILE A 177 -23.94 -1.29 -2.92
CA ILE A 177 -23.01 -0.26 -2.45
C ILE A 177 -21.59 -0.75 -2.73
N ASN A 178 -21.03 -0.29 -3.84
CA ASN A 178 -19.64 -0.58 -4.18
C ASN A 178 -18.71 0.29 -3.33
N MET A 179 -17.68 -0.31 -2.75
CA MET A 179 -16.73 0.35 -1.85
C MET A 179 -15.36 0.45 -2.53
N ASN A 180 -14.92 1.66 -2.81
CA ASN A 180 -13.60 1.92 -3.38
C ASN A 180 -12.70 2.57 -2.34
N ILE A 181 -11.53 1.99 -2.09
CA ILE A 181 -10.52 2.59 -1.21
C ILE A 181 -9.88 3.76 -1.95
N VAL A 182 -10.00 4.96 -1.38
CA VAL A 182 -9.44 6.20 -1.95
C VAL A 182 -8.25 6.72 -1.14
N GLY A 183 -8.07 6.23 0.08
CA GLY A 183 -6.95 6.59 0.95
C GLY A 183 -6.64 5.49 1.95
N ILE A 184 -5.36 5.38 2.30
CA ILE A 184 -4.88 4.59 3.44
C ILE A 184 -3.91 5.48 4.21
N ARG A 185 -4.12 5.62 5.52
CA ARG A 185 -3.35 6.50 6.39
C ARG A 185 -3.05 5.80 7.70
N THR A 186 -1.90 6.10 8.29
CA THR A 186 -1.58 5.66 9.64
C THR A 186 -1.96 6.75 10.63
N GLN A 187 -2.51 6.33 11.76
CA GLN A 187 -2.74 7.14 12.96
C GLN A 187 -2.28 6.32 14.15
N HIS A 188 -2.01 6.97 15.27
CA HIS A 188 -1.60 6.28 16.49
C HIS A 188 -2.49 5.04 16.80
N GLY A 189 -1.88 3.85 16.74
CA GLY A 189 -2.51 2.55 17.01
C GLY A 189 -3.43 1.99 15.91
N VAL A 190 -3.70 2.71 14.82
CA VAL A 190 -4.65 2.28 13.78
C VAL A 190 -4.21 2.58 12.35
N LEU A 191 -4.49 1.63 11.45
CA LEU A 191 -4.46 1.83 10.00
C LEU A 191 -5.85 2.23 9.53
N GLN A 192 -5.99 3.45 9.02
CA GLN A 192 -7.25 3.99 8.54
C GLN A 192 -7.37 3.84 7.02
N PHE A 193 -8.51 3.33 6.58
CA PHE A 193 -8.93 3.28 5.18
C PHE A 193 -10.04 4.31 4.95
N ASP A 194 -9.85 5.17 3.97
CA ASP A 194 -10.87 6.08 3.48
C ASP A 194 -11.55 5.45 2.28
N ILE A 195 -12.86 5.24 2.38
CA ILE A 195 -13.66 4.47 1.42
C ILE A 195 -14.71 5.38 0.82
N LEU A 196 -14.76 5.42 -0.51
CA LEU A 196 -15.76 6.16 -1.26
C LEU A 196 -16.88 5.21 -1.73
N PRO A 197 -18.09 5.29 -1.16
CA PRO A 197 -19.19 4.45 -1.59
C PRO A 197 -19.78 4.93 -2.92
N GLN A 198 -20.18 3.98 -3.76
CA GLN A 198 -20.97 4.20 -4.97
C GLN A 198 -22.24 3.35 -4.90
N ILE A 199 -23.38 4.03 -4.81
CA ILE A 199 -24.68 3.40 -4.60
C ILE A 199 -25.39 3.25 -5.95
N GLN A 200 -25.84 2.04 -6.26
CA GLN A 200 -26.66 1.72 -7.42
C GLN A 200 -27.93 1.00 -6.94
N SER A 201 -29.05 1.22 -7.62
CA SER A 201 -30.31 0.54 -7.32
C SER A 201 -30.91 -0.06 -8.57
N THR A 202 -31.37 -1.31 -8.47
CA THR A 202 -32.11 -2.00 -9.53
C THR A 202 -33.51 -2.33 -9.02
N SER A 203 -34.54 -2.10 -9.84
CA SER A 203 -35.93 -2.41 -9.51
C SER A 203 -36.34 -3.73 -10.13
N HIS A 204 -36.99 -4.61 -9.37
CA HIS A 204 -37.67 -5.77 -9.94
C HIS A 204 -39.00 -5.35 -10.53
N SER A 205 -39.05 -5.17 -11.85
CA SER A 205 -40.30 -4.99 -12.58
C SER A 205 -41.07 -6.32 -12.60
N THR A 206 -42.16 -6.41 -11.85
CA THR A 206 -43.14 -7.50 -11.96
C THR A 206 -43.82 -7.44 -13.33
N LYS A 207 -43.37 -8.27 -14.28
CA LYS A 207 -44.13 -8.54 -15.52
C LYS A 207 -45.46 -9.22 -15.14
N LYS A 208 -46.52 -8.41 -14.99
CA LYS A 208 -47.88 -8.89 -14.80
C LYS A 208 -48.31 -9.62 -16.09
N LYS A 209 -48.37 -10.96 -16.05
CA LYS A 209 -49.00 -11.78 -17.10
C LYS A 209 -50.46 -11.35 -17.23
N GLN A 210 -50.78 -10.56 -18.26
CA GLN A 210 -52.13 -10.52 -18.81
C GLN A 210 -52.41 -11.91 -19.41
N LYS A 211 -53.02 -12.80 -18.65
CA LYS A 211 -53.81 -13.88 -19.24
C LYS A 211 -55.20 -13.30 -19.45
N GLY A 212 -55.50 -13.01 -20.71
CA GLY A 212 -56.84 -12.67 -21.18
C GLY A 212 -57.82 -13.78 -20.83
N SER A 213 -59.01 -13.33 -20.47
CA SER A 213 -60.23 -14.11 -20.29
C SER A 213 -60.68 -14.78 -21.59
#